data_AF-A0A1H2EPM5-F1
#
_entry.id   AF-A0A1H2EPM5-F1
#
_cell.length_a   1.000
_cell.length_b   1.000
_cell.length_c   1.000
_cell.angle_alpha   90.00
_cell.angle_beta   90.00
_cell.angle_gamma   90.00
#
_symmetry.space_group_name_H-M   'P 1'
#
loop_
_entity.id
_entity.type
_entity.pdbx_description
1 polymer ?
#
loop_
_entity_poly.entity_id
_entity_poly.type
_entity_poly.pdbx_seq_one_letter_code
_entity_poly.pdbx_strand_id
1 'polypeptide(L)'
;MSREIALEIAQAAMAEFGIDGTYTPPGGAAVGIRFRLVRDGEEAVAFSERGPLGRKPEVRVLVDDLTPEAGGVFAASGQSFTVAGRPRKADRYRLVWTCAVDAR
;
A
#
# COMPACT_ATOMS: atom_id res chain seq x y z
N MET A 1 10.26 -7.49 -19.81
CA MET A 1 9.11 -7.85 -18.94
C MET A 1 7.89 -7.13 -19.48
N SER A 2 6.79 -7.84 -19.74
CA SER A 2 5.53 -7.26 -20.23
C SER A 2 4.66 -6.80 -19.04
N ARG A 3 3.66 -5.94 -19.32
CA ARG A 3 2.70 -5.46 -18.31
C ARG A 3 1.89 -6.60 -17.69
N GLU A 4 1.55 -7.60 -18.48
CA GLU A 4 0.77 -8.77 -18.06
C GLU A 4 1.52 -9.56 -16.98
N ILE A 5 2.78 -9.93 -17.26
CA ILE A 5 3.65 -10.61 -16.28
C ILE A 5 3.82 -9.75 -15.00
N ALA A 6 3.94 -8.43 -15.14
CA ALA A 6 4.06 -7.54 -13.99
C ALA A 6 2.79 -7.51 -13.12
N LEU A 7 1.61 -7.64 -13.74
CA LEU A 7 0.33 -7.74 -13.03
C LEU A 7 0.23 -9.06 -12.28
N GLU A 8 0.57 -10.18 -12.92
CA GLU A 8 0.58 -11.49 -12.27
C GLU A 8 1.52 -11.52 -11.06
N ILE A 9 2.72 -10.93 -11.18
CA ILE A 9 3.65 -10.79 -10.06
C ILE A 9 3.05 -9.94 -8.93
N ALA A 10 2.42 -8.80 -9.26
CA ALA A 10 1.82 -7.93 -8.25
C ALA A 10 0.64 -8.61 -7.53
N GLN A 11 -0.19 -9.36 -8.26
CA GLN A 11 -1.28 -10.15 -7.71
C GLN A 11 -0.78 -11.28 -6.83
N ALA A 12 0.23 -12.04 -7.29
CA ALA A 12 0.85 -13.09 -6.51
C ALA A 12 1.47 -12.55 -5.21
N ALA A 13 2.19 -11.43 -5.28
CA ALA A 13 2.75 -10.78 -4.09
C ALA A 13 1.66 -10.28 -3.13
N MET A 14 0.53 -9.79 -3.63
CA MET A 14 -0.61 -9.40 -2.80
C MET A 14 -1.32 -10.61 -2.19
N ALA A 15 -1.39 -11.73 -2.91
CA ALA A 15 -1.96 -12.97 -2.40
C ALA A 15 -1.08 -13.60 -1.30
N GLU A 16 0.23 -13.52 -1.44
CA GLU A 16 1.21 -14.12 -0.52
C GLU A 16 1.46 -13.25 0.72
N PHE A 17 1.59 -11.93 0.55
CA PHE A 17 1.98 -11.00 1.62
C PHE A 17 0.90 -9.98 2.01
N GLY A 18 -0.25 -10.01 1.33
CA GLY A 18 -1.35 -9.12 1.64
C GLY A 18 -2.08 -9.53 2.92
N ILE A 19 -2.65 -8.54 3.57
CA ILE A 19 -3.44 -8.68 4.79
C ILE A 19 -4.88 -8.33 4.43
N ASP A 20 -5.82 -9.19 4.82
CA ASP A 20 -7.24 -8.89 4.73
C ASP A 20 -7.62 -7.82 5.77
N GLY A 21 -8.31 -6.79 5.32
CA GLY A 21 -8.75 -5.70 6.16
C GLY A 21 -9.85 -4.91 5.51
N THR A 22 -10.04 -3.69 6.00
CA THR A 22 -11.01 -2.75 5.45
C THR A 22 -10.34 -1.45 5.08
N TYR A 23 -10.88 -0.80 4.05
CA TYR A 23 -10.57 0.58 3.72
C TYR A 23 -11.84 1.42 3.85
N THR A 24 -11.74 2.53 4.55
CA THR A 24 -12.83 3.51 4.68
C THR A 24 -12.38 4.81 4.01
N PRO A 25 -12.98 5.20 2.87
CA PRO A 25 -12.70 6.48 2.26
C PRO A 25 -13.22 7.64 3.13
N PRO A 26 -12.69 8.86 2.96
CA PRO A 26 -13.15 10.02 3.72
C PRO A 26 -14.65 10.25 3.48
N GLY A 27 -15.46 10.10 4.52
CA GLY A 27 -16.92 10.30 4.44
C GLY A 27 -17.71 9.18 3.74
N GLY A 28 -17.08 8.04 3.43
CA GLY A 28 -17.76 6.88 2.85
C GLY A 28 -17.81 5.66 3.76
N ALA A 29 -18.35 4.56 3.23
CA ALA A 29 -18.49 3.30 3.94
C ALA A 29 -17.23 2.43 3.84
N ALA A 30 -16.98 1.63 4.87
CA ALA A 30 -15.87 0.67 4.88
C ALA A 30 -16.08 -0.43 3.82
N VAL A 31 -15.05 -0.71 3.04
CA VAL A 31 -15.00 -1.78 2.04
C VAL A 31 -13.95 -2.81 2.43
N GLY A 32 -14.28 -4.10 2.30
CA GLY A 32 -13.31 -5.19 2.53
C GLY A 32 -12.30 -5.25 1.39
N ILE A 33 -11.02 -5.24 1.73
CA ILE A 33 -9.93 -5.22 0.76
C ILE A 33 -8.75 -6.04 1.26
N ARG A 34 -7.85 -6.38 0.36
CA ARG A 34 -6.52 -6.90 0.70
C ARG A 34 -5.46 -5.84 0.41
N PHE A 35 -4.63 -5.54 1.40
CA PHE A 35 -3.55 -4.57 1.25
C PHE A 35 -2.28 -5.08 1.94
N ARG A 36 -1.13 -4.61 1.47
CA ARG A 36 0.16 -4.91 2.08
C ARG A 36 0.63 -3.72 2.89
N LEU A 37 0.89 -3.94 4.17
CA LEU A 37 1.54 -2.96 5.03
C LEU A 37 3.05 -3.17 4.96
N VAL A 38 3.80 -2.12 4.62
CA VAL A 38 5.26 -2.13 4.57
C VAL A 38 5.75 -1.30 5.77
N ARG A 39 6.31 -1.99 6.77
CA ARG A 39 6.90 -1.36 7.96
C ARG A 39 8.41 -1.20 7.80
N ASP A 40 8.98 -0.24 8.52
CA ASP A 40 10.43 0.01 8.56
C ASP A 40 11.16 -1.29 8.95
N GLY A 41 12.11 -1.73 8.10
CA GLY A 41 12.90 -2.96 8.28
C GLY A 41 12.61 -4.10 7.30
N GLU A 42 11.49 -4.10 6.57
CA GLU A 42 11.16 -5.20 5.63
C GLU A 42 11.67 -4.98 4.19
N GLU A 43 12.08 -3.77 3.81
CA GLU A 43 12.68 -3.51 2.50
C GLU A 43 14.21 -3.59 2.61
N ALA A 44 14.71 -4.81 2.83
CA ALA A 44 16.11 -5.09 2.56
C ALA A 44 16.32 -5.17 1.03
N VAL A 45 17.33 -4.46 0.56
CA VAL A 45 17.97 -4.54 -0.76
C VAL A 45 17.32 -3.73 -1.91
N ALA A 46 17.54 -2.41 -1.87
CA ALA A 46 17.85 -1.66 -3.09
C ALA A 46 19.11 -0.83 -2.83
N PHE A 47 20.26 -1.34 -3.30
CA PHE A 47 21.52 -0.60 -3.34
C PHE A 47 21.37 0.61 -4.28
N SER A 48 21.02 1.76 -3.74
CA SER A 48 21.31 3.05 -4.35
C SER A 48 21.36 4.12 -3.27
N GLU A 49 22.52 4.74 -3.21
CA GLU A 49 22.94 5.81 -2.34
C GLU A 49 21.94 6.98 -2.34
N ARG A 50 21.18 7.14 -1.23
CA ARG A 50 20.79 8.42 -0.55
C ARG A 50 19.56 8.23 0.34
N GLY A 51 19.70 8.52 1.64
CA GLY A 51 18.58 8.95 2.50
C GLY A 51 18.57 8.38 3.92
N PRO A 52 18.74 9.22 4.97
CA PRO A 52 18.73 8.82 6.39
C PRO A 52 17.34 8.94 7.05
N LEU A 53 17.17 8.29 8.21
CA LEU A 53 16.23 8.58 9.32
C LEU A 53 14.71 8.61 8.99
N GLY A 54 13.98 7.58 9.43
CA GLY A 54 12.54 7.64 9.73
C GLY A 54 11.59 7.51 8.54
N ARG A 55 11.62 6.40 7.80
CA ARG A 55 10.61 6.14 6.76
C ARG A 55 9.26 5.84 7.44
N LYS A 56 8.26 6.68 7.15
CA LYS A 56 6.86 6.44 7.57
C LYS A 56 6.37 5.10 6.99
N PRO A 57 5.51 4.36 7.72
CA PRO A 57 4.92 3.15 7.18
C PRO A 57 4.15 3.45 5.88
N GLU A 58 4.17 2.50 4.95
CA GLU A 58 3.46 2.60 3.68
C GLU A 58 2.45 1.46 3.53
N VAL A 59 1.28 1.77 2.96
CA VAL A 59 0.31 0.77 2.52
C VAL A 59 0.36 0.67 1.00
N ARG A 60 0.44 -0.57 0.51
CA ARG A 60 0.40 -0.91 -0.91
C ARG A 60 -0.91 -1.64 -1.23
N VAL A 61 -1.59 -1.21 -2.29
CA VAL A 61 -2.83 -1.84 -2.75
C VAL A 61 -2.88 -1.88 -4.27
N LEU A 62 -3.50 -2.91 -4.85
CA LEU A 62 -3.65 -3.01 -6.29
C LEU A 62 -4.57 -1.91 -6.82
N VAL A 63 -4.29 -1.44 -8.02
CA VAL A 63 -5.09 -0.39 -8.67
C VAL A 63 -6.47 -0.85 -9.11
N ASP A 64 -6.66 -2.15 -9.30
CA ASP A 64 -7.95 -2.76 -9.64
C ASP A 64 -8.83 -2.96 -8.39
N ASP A 65 -8.25 -3.07 -7.20
CA ASP A 65 -9.01 -3.23 -5.95
C ASP A 65 -9.65 -1.93 -5.48
N LEU A 66 -8.89 -0.83 -5.45
CA LEU A 66 -9.42 0.47 -5.06
C LEU A 66 -8.59 1.67 -5.54
N THR A 67 -9.18 2.86 -5.41
CA THR A 67 -8.47 4.14 -5.54
C THR A 67 -8.42 4.85 -4.19
N PRO A 68 -7.29 4.80 -3.46
CA PRO A 68 -7.17 5.40 -2.14
C PRO A 68 -7.12 6.92 -2.22
N GLU A 69 -7.49 7.56 -1.13
CA GLU A 69 -7.56 9.02 -0.99
C GLU A 69 -6.91 9.48 0.31
N ALA A 70 -6.41 10.72 0.31
CA ALA A 70 -5.85 11.34 1.52
C ALA A 70 -6.91 11.39 2.63
N GLY A 71 -6.54 11.00 3.84
CA GLY A 71 -7.48 10.92 4.97
C GLY A 71 -8.34 9.64 5.01
N GLY A 72 -8.25 8.77 4.00
CA GLY A 72 -8.81 7.43 4.07
C GLY A 72 -8.14 6.59 5.16
N VAL A 73 -8.82 5.56 5.65
CA VAL A 73 -8.34 4.72 6.76
C VAL A 73 -8.28 3.27 6.32
N PHE A 74 -7.11 2.66 6.45
CA PHE A 74 -6.91 1.21 6.34
C PHE A 74 -6.98 0.60 7.73
N ALA A 75 -7.78 -0.43 7.94
CA ALA A 75 -7.87 -1.13 9.22
C ALA A 75 -7.66 -2.63 9.02
N ALA A 76 -6.78 -3.22 9.83
CA ALA A 76 -6.55 -4.66 9.85
C ALA A 76 -6.03 -5.07 11.23
N SER A 77 -6.45 -6.25 11.71
CA SER A 77 -5.96 -6.85 12.96
C SER A 77 -6.03 -5.91 14.18
N GLY A 78 -7.09 -5.10 14.28
CA GLY A 78 -7.28 -4.15 15.37
C GLY A 78 -6.41 -2.88 15.30
N GLN A 79 -5.62 -2.70 14.24
CA GLN A 79 -4.84 -1.49 13.99
C GLN A 79 -5.46 -0.66 12.87
N SER A 80 -5.31 0.66 12.95
CA SER A 80 -5.80 1.60 11.94
C SER A 80 -4.66 2.49 11.43
N PHE A 81 -4.62 2.68 10.11
CA PHE A 81 -3.60 3.43 9.40
C PHE A 81 -4.28 4.49 8.55
N THR A 82 -4.03 5.76 8.85
CA THR A 82 -4.64 6.87 8.10
C THR A 82 -3.72 7.27 6.95
N VAL A 83 -4.26 7.42 5.74
CA VAL A 83 -3.52 7.85 4.56
C VAL A 83 -3.03 9.28 4.73
N ALA A 84 -1.72 9.42 4.84
CA ALA A 84 -0.99 10.66 4.97
C ALA A 84 -0.71 11.23 3.58
N GLY A 85 -1.44 12.28 3.20
CA GLY A 85 -1.26 12.95 1.92
C GLY A 85 -1.75 12.12 0.72
N ARG A 86 -1.27 12.46 -0.48
CA ARG A 86 -1.82 11.94 -1.74
C ARG A 86 -1.19 10.59 -2.11
N PRO A 87 -1.99 9.52 -2.35
CA PRO A 87 -1.48 8.26 -2.86
C PRO A 87 -0.80 8.41 -4.22
N ARG A 88 0.24 7.60 -4.45
CA ARG A 88 1.05 7.64 -5.68
C ARG A 88 1.18 6.24 -6.28
N LYS A 89 1.33 6.16 -7.59
CA LYS A 89 1.70 4.91 -8.29
C LYS A 89 3.18 4.98 -8.62
N ALA A 90 4.01 4.35 -7.79
CA ALA A 90 5.47 4.45 -7.90
C ALA A 90 6.07 3.39 -8.82
N ASP A 91 5.36 2.30 -9.08
CA ASP A 91 5.84 1.22 -9.94
C ASP A 91 5.78 1.59 -11.43
N ARG A 92 6.69 1.02 -12.22
CA ARG A 92 6.83 1.30 -13.66
C ARG A 92 5.53 1.06 -14.45
N TYR A 93 4.72 0.09 -14.02
CA TYR A 93 3.49 -0.30 -14.71
C TYR A 93 2.23 0.35 -14.12
N ARG A 94 2.39 1.14 -13.06
CA ARG A 94 1.32 1.80 -12.32
C ARG A 94 0.22 0.84 -11.88
N LEU A 95 0.61 -0.33 -11.39
CA LEU A 95 -0.28 -1.41 -10.95
C LEU A 95 -0.55 -1.39 -9.45
N VAL A 96 0.23 -0.62 -8.69
CA VAL A 96 0.12 -0.55 -7.22
C VAL A 96 0.04 0.89 -6.77
N TRP A 97 -0.98 1.20 -5.97
CA TRP A 97 -1.02 2.42 -5.17
C TRP A 97 -0.12 2.28 -3.96
N THR A 98 0.71 3.29 -3.72
CA THR A 98 1.54 3.46 -2.53
C THR A 98 1.01 4.64 -1.74
N CYS A 99 0.61 4.38 -0.50
CA CYS A 99 0.08 5.36 0.43
C CYS A 99 1.04 5.49 1.60
N ALA A 100 1.60 6.68 1.85
CA ALA A 100 2.19 6.94 3.14
C ALA A 100 1.07 6.93 4.18
N VAL A 101 1.28 6.30 5.34
CA VAL A 101 0.27 6.23 6.38
C VAL A 101 0.84 6.65 7.73
N ASP A 102 -0.03 7.15 8.59
CA ASP A 102 0.24 7.36 10.01
C ASP A 102 -0.55 6.31 10.81
N ALA A 103 0.14 5.57 11.69
CA ALA A 103 -0.49 4.60 12.58
C ALA A 103 -1.18 5.32 13.75
N ARG A 104 -2.39 4.87 14.11
CA ARG A 104 -3.12 5.31 15.30
C ARG A 104 -3.25 4.19 16.31
#